data_AF-W1WRP8-F1
#
_entry.id   AF-W1WRP8-F1
#
_cell.length_a   1.000
_cell.length_b   1.000
_cell.length_c   1.000
_cell.angle_alpha   90.00
_cell.angle_beta   90.00
_cell.angle_gamma   90.00
#
_symmetry.space_group_name_H-M   'P 1'
#
loop_
_entity.id
_entity.type
_entity.pdbx_description
1 polymer ?
#
loop_
_entity_poly.entity_id
_entity_poly.type
_entity_poly.pdbx_seq_one_letter_code
_entity_poly.pdbx_strand_id
1 'polypeptide(L)' 'EAAVAGKRDELRGLKENVIVGRLIPAGTGYAYHQDRMRRRAAGEAPAAPQVTAEDASASLAELLNAGLGGSDNE' A
#
# COMPACT_ATOMS: atom_id res chain seq x y z
N GLU A 1 -9.24 -12.27 23.72
CA GLU A 1 -9.59 -10.91 24.17
C GLU A 1 -9.66 -9.87 23.03
N ALA A 2 -8.60 -9.64 22.24
CA ALA A 2 -8.62 -8.59 21.21
C ALA A 2 -9.76 -8.72 20.18
N ALA A 3 -10.05 -9.95 19.72
CA ALA A 3 -11.15 -10.23 18.81
C ALA A 3 -12.54 -9.94 19.42
N VAL A 4 -12.73 -10.30 20.70
CA VAL A 4 -13.99 -10.09 21.42
C VAL A 4 -14.22 -8.60 21.73
N ALA A 5 -13.16 -7.86 22.01
CA ALA A 5 -13.20 -6.43 22.28
C ALA A 5 -13.13 -5.55 21.00
N GLY A 6 -13.03 -6.15 19.80
CA GLY A 6 -12.93 -5.41 18.55
C GLY A 6 -11.75 -4.45 18.47
N LYS A 7 -10.62 -4.77 19.15
CA LYS A 7 -9.46 -3.87 19.24
C LYS A 7 -8.84 -3.67 17.86
N ARG A 8 -8.51 -2.42 17.55
CA ARG A 8 -7.79 -2.04 16.32
C ARG A 8 -6.37 -1.64 16.67
N ASP A 9 -5.44 -2.09 15.85
CA ASP A 9 -4.04 -1.70 15.92
C ASP A 9 -3.80 -0.49 15.00
N GLU A 10 -3.19 0.55 15.55
CA GLU A 10 -2.95 1.80 14.83
C GLU A 10 -1.59 1.85 14.11
N LEU A 11 -0.75 0.83 14.29
CA LEU A 11 0.53 0.65 13.61
C LEU A 11 1.52 1.80 13.84
N ARG A 12 1.61 2.29 15.08
CA ARG A 12 2.51 3.36 15.53
C ARG A 12 3.91 2.87 15.94
N GLY A 13 4.07 1.59 16.24
CA GLY A 13 5.27 0.98 16.83
C GLY A 13 6.17 0.27 15.81
N LEU A 14 7.38 -0.08 16.25
CA LEU A 14 8.37 -0.74 15.40
C LEU A 14 7.97 -2.19 15.08
N LYS A 15 7.65 -2.99 16.11
CA LYS A 15 7.35 -4.42 15.98
C LYS A 15 6.19 -4.69 15.04
N GLU A 16 5.06 -4.03 15.24
CA GLU A 16 3.85 -4.24 14.44
C GLU A 16 4.05 -3.88 12.96
N ASN A 17 4.81 -2.82 12.66
CA ASN A 17 5.14 -2.46 11.29
C ASN A 17 6.06 -3.49 10.62
N VAL A 18 6.99 -4.10 11.37
CA VAL A 18 7.81 -5.21 10.88
C VAL A 18 6.94 -6.43 10.55
N ILE A 19 6.00 -6.80 11.43
CA ILE A 19 5.14 -7.98 11.25
C ILE A 19 4.27 -7.85 10.00
N VAL A 20 3.74 -6.66 9.73
CA VAL A 20 2.84 -6.40 8.58
C VAL A 20 3.57 -5.97 7.30
N GLY A 21 4.91 -5.90 7.32
CA GLY A 21 5.73 -5.57 6.14
C GLY A 21 5.64 -4.12 5.67
N ARG A 22 5.48 -3.15 6.59
CA ARG A 22 5.46 -1.71 6.29
C ARG A 22 6.76 -1.05 6.74
N LEU A 23 7.05 0.15 6.21
CA LEU A 23 8.14 0.98 6.71
C LEU A 23 8.01 1.17 8.23
N ILE A 24 9.11 1.04 8.97
CA ILE A 24 9.13 1.23 10.43
C ILE A 24 9.23 2.73 10.79
N PRO A 25 8.73 3.16 11.96
CA PRO A 25 8.82 4.55 12.43
C PRO A 25 10.23 4.90 12.97
N ALA A 26 11.27 4.55 12.22
CA ALA A 26 12.67 4.79 12.55
C ALA A 26 13.51 4.94 11.27
N GLY A 27 14.68 5.59 11.39
CA GLY A 27 15.61 5.78 10.27
C GLY A 27 14.94 6.42 9.06
N THR A 28 15.14 5.84 7.87
CA THR A 28 14.56 6.32 6.61
C THR A 28 13.03 6.25 6.57
N GLY A 29 12.41 5.35 7.34
CA GLY A 29 10.96 5.25 7.46
C GLY A 29 10.34 6.35 8.33
N TYR A 30 11.13 7.09 9.11
CA TYR A 30 10.61 8.10 10.05
C TYR A 30 9.86 9.24 9.35
N ALA A 31 10.39 9.75 8.24
CA ALA A 31 9.75 10.84 7.48
C ALA A 31 8.35 10.45 6.97
N TYR A 32 8.19 9.21 6.48
CA TYR A 32 6.91 8.67 6.02
C TYR A 32 5.87 8.63 7.15
N HIS A 33 6.27 8.19 8.34
CA HIS A 33 5.39 8.15 9.50
C HIS A 33 5.01 9.56 9.99
N GLN A 34 5.95 10.51 10.01
CA GLN A 34 5.68 11.90 10.37
C GLN A 34 4.66 12.55 9.44
N ASP A 35 4.81 12.36 8.13
CA ASP A 35 3.86 12.89 7.14
C ASP A 35 2.47 12.25 7.30
N ARG A 36 2.42 10.92 7.46
CA ARG A 36 1.16 10.20 7.72
C ARG A 36 0.44 10.71 8.98
N MET A 37 1.17 10.98 10.06
CA MET A 37 0.59 11.53 11.30
C MET A 37 0.08 12.95 11.10
N ARG A 38 0.81 13.79 10.36
CA ARG A 38 0.38 15.16 10.02
C ARG A 38 -0.91 15.15 9.20
N ARG A 39 -1.00 14.32 8.15
CA ARG A 39 -2.22 14.20 7.33
C ARG A 39 -3.43 13.76 8.15
N ARG A 40 -3.24 12.77 9.03
CA ARG A 40 -4.29 12.34 9.98
C ARG A 40 -4.75 13.48 10.90
N ALA A 41 -3.82 14.27 11.43
CA ALA A 41 -4.14 15.42 12.28
C ALA A 41 -4.88 16.54 11.50
N ALA A 42 -4.59 16.70 10.20
CA ALA A 42 -5.29 17.60 9.30
C ALA A 42 -6.68 17.07 8.87
N GLY A 43 -7.10 15.89 9.32
CA GLY A 43 -8.37 15.27 8.92
C GLY A 43 -8.36 14.68 7.51
N GLU A 44 -7.20 14.62 6.85
CA GLU A 44 -7.07 13.92 5.57
C GLU A 44 -7.15 12.42 5.81
N ALA A 45 -8.17 11.80 5.21
CA ALA A 45 -8.27 10.35 5.18
C ALA A 45 -7.05 9.80 4.43
N PRO A 46 -6.43 8.69 4.90
CA PRO A 46 -5.38 8.05 4.13
C PRO A 46 -5.97 7.66 2.78
N ALA A 47 -5.52 8.31 1.71
CA ALA A 47 -5.77 7.85 0.36
C ALA A 47 -5.15 6.45 0.27
N ALA A 48 -5.98 5.41 0.31
CA ALA A 48 -5.52 4.12 -0.16
C ALA A 48 -5.00 4.35 -1.60
N PRO A 49 -3.93 3.68 -2.04
CA PRO A 49 -3.61 3.63 -3.45
C PRO A 49 -4.83 3.01 -4.15
N GLN A 50 -5.72 3.87 -4.66
CA GLN A 50 -6.87 3.47 -5.44
C GLN A 50 -6.30 3.14 -6.80
N VAL A 51 -6.04 1.87 -7.07
CA VAL A 51 -5.85 1.45 -8.46
C VAL A 51 -7.21 1.61 -9.10
N THR A 52 -7.33 2.54 -10.04
CA THR A 52 -8.60 2.76 -10.75
C THR A 52 -8.90 1.54 -11.61
N ALA A 53 -10.18 1.29 -11.89
CA ALA A 53 -10.56 0.20 -12.79
C ALA A 53 -9.92 0.40 -14.18
N GLU A 54 -9.82 1.66 -14.59
CA GLU A 54 -9.18 2.09 -15.82
C GLU A 54 -7.68 1.73 -15.83
N ASP A 55 -6.91 2.10 -14.80
CA ASP A 55 -5.46 1.81 -14.74
C ASP A 55 -5.17 0.30 -14.69
N ALA A 56 -6.00 -0.47 -13.98
CA ALA A 56 -5.91 -1.92 -13.93
C ALA A 56 -6.17 -2.55 -15.30
N SER A 57 -7.19 -2.06 -16.01
CA SER A 57 -7.55 -2.56 -17.35
C SER A 57 -6.46 -2.25 -18.38
N ALA A 58 -5.85 -1.07 -18.32
CA ALA A 58 -4.76 -0.67 -19.21
C ALA A 58 -3.52 -1.55 -18.99
N SER A 59 -3.15 -1.78 -17.73
CA SER A 59 -2.00 -2.64 -17.38
C SER A 59 -2.22 -4.08 -17.86
N LEU A 60 -3.46 -4.60 -17.77
CA LEU A 60 -3.80 -5.94 -18.26
C LEU A 60 -3.75 -6.02 -19.79
N ALA A 61 -4.29 -5.02 -20.49
CA ALA A 61 -4.26 -4.97 -21.95
C ALA A 61 -2.83 -4.91 -22.49
N GLU A 62 -1.95 -4.15 -21.83
CA GLU A 62 -0.53 -4.08 -22.16
C GLU A 62 0.16 -5.44 -22.01
N LEU A 63 -0.09 -6.15 -20.90
CA LEU A 63 0.46 -7.49 -20.68
C LEU A 63 -0.03 -8.52 -21.71
N LEU A 64 -1.30 -8.46 -22.12
CA LEU A 64 -1.86 -9.36 -23.14
C LEU A 64 -1.23 -9.10 -24.51
N ASN A 65 -1.07 -7.84 -24.91
CA ASN A 65 -0.41 -7.49 -26.16
C ASN A 65 1.07 -7.88 -26.16
N ALA A 66 1.77 -7.72 -25.04
CA ALA A 66 3.16 -8.15 -24.90
C ALA A 66 3.31 -9.68 -24.98
N GLY A 67 2.32 -10.45 -24.52
CA GLY A 67 2.33 -11.92 -24.58
C GLY A 67 1.98 -12.49 -25.96
N LEU A 68 1.18 -11.78 -26.76
CA LEU A 68 0.77 -12.23 -28.10
C LEU A 68 1.76 -11.83 -29.21
N GLY A 69 2.67 -10.88 -28.96
CA GLY A 69 3.68 -10.44 -29.94
C GLY A 69 4.92 -11.34 -30.04
N GLY A 70 4.96 -12.48 -29.34
CA GLY A 70 6.13 -13.35 -29.24
C GLY A 70 6.09 -14.68 -30.01
N SER A 71 5.05 -14.96 -30.81
CA SER A 71 4.88 -16.27 -31.47
C SER A 71 5.00 -16.29 -32.99
N ASP A 72 5.46 -15.20 -33.63
CA ASP A 72 5.62 -15.14 -35.09
C ASP A 72 7.06 -14.74 -35.48
N ASN A 73 8.04 -15.61 -35.24
CA ASN A 73 9.18 -15.81 -36.13
C ASN A 73 10.00 -17.07 -35.75
N GLU A 74 10.08 -17.98 -36.73
CA GLU A 74 10.80 -19.28 -36.81
C GLU A 74 10.24 -20.48 -36.06
#